data_AF-A0A346R0Q9-F1
#
_entry.id   AF-A0A346R0Q9-F1
#
_cell.length_a   1.000
_cell.length_b   1.000
_cell.length_c   1.000
_cell.angle_alpha   90.00
_cell.angle_beta   90.00
_cell.angle_gamma   90.00
#
_symmetry.space_group_name_H-M   'P 1'
#
loop_
_entity.id
_entity.type
_entity.pdbx_description
1 polymer ?
#
loop_
_entity_poly.entity_id
_entity_poly.type
_entity_poly.pdbx_seq_one_letter_code
_entity_poly.pdbx_strand_id
1 'polypeptide(L)'
;MKKLINNPDSYVDEALEGMRLAHPSSYKISGSNGRVVERAARKPAGKVGVVSGGGFGHLPLFAGYVGEGLLDSCAVGHVFAGPSFDDVSESLKAADFGGGVLSIIGNYGGDTMVFGMANDVLAAEGTDWATVIVADDVASAPKENAETRRGVAGLIFAFKIAGAAAEKGLTLEAVKAITEKAMAGCRSMGVALSGCTVPQAGEPTFVLDANSIEMGMGIHGEKGLWRGALKPVDEIAAEMVERLLADLEPKKGGRLAVLVNSLGATPLDELYILYRKVAELLDAAGLSVAYSLVGHYATSMEMAGASLSIMAVDDELLDMLNAPVKCPLWRA
;
A
#
# COMPACT_ATOMS: atom_id res chain seq x y z
N MET A 1 6.90 11.40 -24.60
CA MET A 1 6.24 11.26 -23.29
C MET A 1 5.21 12.38 -23.12
N LYS A 2 3.99 12.08 -22.65
CA LYS A 2 2.98 13.09 -22.30
C LYS A 2 2.78 13.09 -20.78
N LYS A 3 3.37 14.04 -20.06
CA LYS A 3 3.21 14.22 -18.61
C LYS A 3 3.22 15.72 -18.28
N LEU A 4 2.52 16.10 -17.21
CA LEU A 4 2.51 17.46 -16.68
C LEU A 4 3.66 17.61 -15.69
N ILE A 5 4.89 17.77 -16.21
CA ILE A 5 6.13 17.84 -15.42
C ILE A 5 7.08 18.87 -16.04
N ASN A 6 7.98 19.41 -15.23
CA ASN A 6 9.09 20.22 -15.72
C ASN A 6 10.27 19.31 -16.10
N ASN A 7 11.25 19.16 -15.20
CA ASN A 7 12.39 18.27 -15.34
C ASN A 7 12.08 16.90 -14.71
N PRO A 8 12.23 15.77 -15.44
CA PRO A 8 12.11 14.43 -14.86
C PRO A 8 12.94 14.18 -13.58
N ASP A 9 14.10 14.81 -13.45
CA ASP A 9 14.96 14.66 -12.26
C ASP A 9 14.35 15.33 -11.02
N SER A 10 13.56 16.38 -11.21
CA SER A 10 12.89 17.13 -10.15
C SER A 10 11.49 16.61 -9.83
N TYR A 11 11.05 15.52 -10.48
CA TYR A 11 9.68 15.00 -10.41
C TYR A 11 9.19 14.79 -8.97
N VAL A 12 9.99 14.13 -8.14
CA VAL A 12 9.59 13.82 -6.76
C VAL A 12 9.65 15.06 -5.88
N ASP A 13 10.66 15.91 -6.05
CA ASP A 13 10.81 17.15 -5.27
C ASP A 13 9.66 18.12 -5.51
N GLU A 14 9.30 18.36 -6.77
CA GLU A 14 8.18 19.22 -7.15
C GLU A 14 6.85 18.65 -6.65
N ALA A 15 6.67 17.32 -6.69
CA ALA A 15 5.46 16.67 -6.17
C ALA A 15 5.34 16.81 -4.65
N LEU A 16 6.42 16.58 -3.90
CA LEU A 16 6.44 16.73 -2.44
C LEU A 16 6.19 18.18 -2.01
N GLU A 17 6.80 19.15 -2.69
CA GLU A 17 6.53 20.56 -2.43
C GLU A 17 5.06 20.90 -2.74
N GLY A 18 4.50 20.38 -3.84
CA GLY A 18 3.08 20.50 -4.16
C GLY A 18 2.17 19.93 -3.06
N MET A 19 2.48 18.75 -2.53
CA MET A 19 1.74 18.15 -1.40
C MET A 19 1.77 19.05 -0.16
N ARG A 20 2.95 19.57 0.21
CA ARG A 20 3.13 20.47 1.35
C ARG A 20 2.34 21.77 1.18
N LEU A 21 2.39 22.37 0.00
CA LEU A 21 1.68 23.62 -0.30
C LEU A 21 0.16 23.45 -0.34
N ALA A 22 -0.33 22.33 -0.87
CA ALA A 22 -1.76 22.04 -0.93
C ALA A 22 -2.35 21.68 0.45
N HIS A 23 -1.57 21.02 1.30
CA HIS A 23 -2.01 20.53 2.61
C HIS A 23 -1.04 20.85 3.75
N PRO A 24 -0.74 22.14 4.01
CA PRO A 24 0.30 22.55 4.97
C PRO A 24 -0.04 22.19 6.42
N SER A 25 -1.32 21.95 6.73
CA SER A 25 -1.79 21.49 8.04
C SER A 25 -1.70 19.97 8.23
N SER A 26 -1.38 19.24 7.17
CA SER A 26 -1.29 17.77 7.18
C SER A 26 0.13 17.28 6.94
N TYR A 27 0.83 17.86 5.97
CA TYR A 27 2.18 17.42 5.57
C TYR A 27 3.26 18.44 5.92
N LYS A 28 4.36 17.93 6.45
CA LYS A 28 5.65 18.59 6.56
C LYS A 28 6.66 17.77 5.76
N ILE A 29 7.50 18.44 4.97
CA ILE A 29 8.61 17.80 4.26
C ILE A 29 9.90 18.09 5.03
N SER A 30 10.68 17.06 5.29
CA SER A 30 11.87 17.10 6.14
C SER A 30 12.94 16.11 5.63
N GLY A 31 13.95 15.88 6.46
CA GLY A 31 15.14 15.11 6.12
C GLY A 31 16.19 15.94 5.39
N SER A 32 17.44 15.51 5.49
CA SER A 32 18.58 16.20 4.88
C SER A 32 18.47 16.28 3.35
N ASN A 33 17.84 15.27 2.73
CA ASN A 33 17.56 15.24 1.29
C ASN A 33 16.16 15.77 0.91
N GLY A 34 15.34 16.20 1.87
CA GLY A 34 13.95 16.61 1.60
C GLY A 34 13.04 15.45 1.19
N ARG A 35 13.36 14.22 1.61
CA ARG A 35 12.70 12.97 1.19
C ARG A 35 11.83 12.32 2.27
N VAL A 36 11.62 13.01 3.38
CA VAL A 36 10.77 12.54 4.48
C VAL A 36 9.47 13.34 4.52
N VAL A 37 8.34 12.65 4.47
CA VAL A 37 7.01 13.24 4.68
C VAL A 37 6.58 12.93 6.11
N GLU A 38 6.29 13.95 6.90
CA GLU A 38 5.84 13.84 8.29
C GLU A 38 4.45 14.44 8.47
N ARG A 39 3.69 13.93 9.45
CA ARG A 39 2.47 14.58 9.93
C ARG A 39 2.83 15.96 10.52
N ALA A 40 2.09 16.99 10.13
CA ALA A 40 2.35 18.35 10.61
C ALA A 40 2.12 18.50 12.13
N ALA A 41 1.12 17.82 12.69
CA ALA A 41 0.83 17.82 14.13
C ALA A 41 1.34 16.52 14.76
N ARG A 42 2.38 16.57 15.61
CA ARG A 42 2.97 15.36 16.25
C ARG A 42 1.98 14.60 17.16
N LYS A 43 2.20 13.30 17.38
CA LYS A 43 1.45 12.51 18.37
C LYS A 43 1.80 12.98 19.80
N PRO A 44 0.90 12.77 20.77
CA PRO A 44 1.27 12.81 22.19
C PRO A 44 2.46 11.88 22.49
N ALA A 45 3.32 12.29 23.41
CA ALA A 45 4.45 11.47 23.87
C ALA A 45 3.98 10.12 24.45
N GLY A 46 4.79 9.09 24.27
CA GLY A 46 4.56 7.72 24.72
C GLY A 46 3.69 6.86 23.78
N LYS A 47 3.15 7.42 22.69
CA LYS A 47 2.43 6.62 21.68
C LYS A 47 3.39 5.96 20.68
N VAL A 48 2.95 4.84 20.11
CA VAL A 48 3.66 4.16 19.02
C VAL A 48 3.63 5.02 17.75
N GLY A 49 4.81 5.20 17.15
CA GLY A 49 4.96 5.74 15.79
C GLY A 49 4.68 4.67 14.74
N VAL A 50 4.08 5.05 13.61
CA VAL A 50 3.88 4.14 12.46
C VAL A 50 4.56 4.73 11.23
N VAL A 51 5.48 3.99 10.64
CA VAL A 51 6.32 4.44 9.52
C VAL A 51 6.20 3.50 8.35
N SER A 52 6.29 4.05 7.15
CA SER A 52 6.46 3.27 5.93
C SER A 52 7.40 4.00 4.96
N GLY A 53 7.54 3.47 3.76
CA GLY A 53 8.31 4.09 2.70
C GLY A 53 8.49 3.16 1.53
N GLY A 54 9.07 3.71 0.46
CA GLY A 54 9.34 2.99 -0.78
C GLY A 54 9.59 3.95 -1.94
N GLY A 55 9.58 3.40 -3.14
CA GLY A 55 9.64 4.20 -4.36
C GLY A 55 8.47 5.18 -4.48
N PHE A 56 8.73 6.34 -5.05
CA PHE A 56 7.67 7.28 -5.41
C PHE A 56 6.93 6.81 -6.68
N GLY A 57 5.80 7.42 -6.99
CA GLY A 57 5.00 7.10 -8.18
C GLY A 57 3.74 6.26 -7.91
N HIS A 58 3.46 5.95 -6.65
CA HIS A 58 2.29 5.14 -6.25
C HIS A 58 1.17 5.93 -5.55
N LEU A 59 1.23 7.27 -5.59
CA LEU A 59 0.32 8.12 -4.81
C LEU A 59 -1.16 7.70 -4.99
N PRO A 60 -1.95 7.56 -3.91
CA PRO A 60 -1.62 7.99 -2.54
C PRO A 60 -0.57 7.14 -1.79
N LEU A 61 -0.35 5.87 -2.14
CA LEU A 61 0.73 5.07 -1.56
C LEU A 61 2.12 5.67 -1.88
N PHE A 62 3.08 5.78 -0.97
CA PHE A 62 3.03 5.65 0.48
C PHE A 62 2.77 7.00 1.15
N ALA A 63 3.46 8.04 0.67
CA ALA A 63 3.53 9.38 1.26
C ALA A 63 2.17 10.06 1.47
N GLY A 64 1.19 9.76 0.62
CA GLY A 64 -0.15 10.31 0.75
C GLY A 64 -0.92 9.80 1.96
N TYR A 65 -0.44 8.78 2.67
CA TYR A 65 -1.06 8.22 3.86
C TYR A 65 -0.42 8.66 5.17
N VAL A 66 0.42 9.68 5.13
CA VAL A 66 0.87 10.37 6.34
C VAL A 66 -0.29 11.19 6.91
N GLY A 67 -0.72 10.87 8.13
CA GLY A 67 -1.88 11.49 8.76
C GLY A 67 -2.37 10.73 10.00
N GLU A 68 -3.23 11.39 10.78
CA GLU A 68 -3.81 10.80 12.00
C GLU A 68 -4.63 9.56 11.66
N GLY A 69 -4.38 8.47 12.38
CA GLY A 69 -5.03 7.16 12.15
C GLY A 69 -4.39 6.33 11.04
N LEU A 70 -3.30 6.79 10.41
CA LEU A 70 -2.52 6.08 9.38
C LEU A 70 -1.02 6.13 9.74
N LEU A 71 -0.16 6.66 8.85
CA LEU A 71 1.28 6.80 9.05
C LEU A 71 1.64 8.13 9.74
N ASP A 72 2.69 8.13 10.56
CA ASP A 72 3.24 9.35 11.17
C ASP A 72 4.36 9.96 10.33
N SER A 73 5.15 9.12 9.66
CA SER A 73 6.15 9.53 8.69
C SER A 73 6.29 8.52 7.55
N CYS A 74 6.86 8.99 6.44
CA CYS A 74 7.13 8.18 5.26
C CYS A 74 8.44 8.64 4.61
N ALA A 75 9.37 7.71 4.39
CA ALA A 75 10.56 7.94 3.58
C ALA A 75 10.27 7.60 2.12
N VAL A 76 10.59 8.48 1.18
CA VAL A 76 10.36 8.23 -0.25
C VAL A 76 11.65 8.35 -1.06
N GLY A 77 11.86 7.40 -1.97
CA GLY A 77 12.95 7.47 -2.93
C GLY A 77 12.57 8.15 -4.25
N HIS A 78 13.30 7.80 -5.31
CA HIS A 78 12.94 8.19 -6.67
C HIS A 78 11.74 7.39 -7.19
N VAL A 79 11.29 7.68 -8.41
CA VAL A 79 10.17 6.93 -9.01
C VAL A 79 10.56 5.46 -9.16
N PHE A 80 9.80 4.57 -8.51
CA PHE A 80 10.02 3.12 -8.46
C PHE A 80 11.40 2.67 -7.94
N ALA A 81 12.07 3.52 -7.16
CA ALA A 81 13.30 3.18 -6.46
C ALA A 81 13.19 3.59 -5.00
N GLY A 82 13.46 2.66 -4.08
CA GLY A 82 13.34 2.86 -2.64
C GLY A 82 14.16 4.04 -2.09
N PRO A 83 13.83 4.50 -0.87
CA PRO A 83 14.55 5.59 -0.19
C PRO A 83 15.98 5.19 0.18
N SER A 84 16.82 6.19 0.46
CA SER A 84 18.16 5.94 1.00
C SER A 84 18.10 5.56 2.49
N PHE A 85 19.21 5.03 3.01
CA PHE A 85 19.35 4.71 4.43
C PHE A 85 19.15 5.94 5.33
N ASP A 86 19.67 7.11 4.91
CA ASP A 86 19.55 8.34 5.68
C ASP A 86 18.08 8.80 5.74
N ASP A 87 17.37 8.76 4.61
CA ASP A 87 15.95 9.15 4.56
C ASP A 87 15.08 8.23 5.45
N VAL A 88 15.36 6.92 5.43
CA VAL A 88 14.66 5.96 6.30
C VAL A 88 14.97 6.22 7.76
N SER A 89 16.24 6.41 8.11
CA SER A 89 16.67 6.69 9.49
C SER A 89 16.07 7.98 10.03
N GLU A 90 16.03 9.03 9.22
CA GLU A 90 15.40 10.32 9.57
C GLU A 90 13.88 10.20 9.71
N SER A 91 13.22 9.43 8.83
CA SER A 91 11.79 9.15 8.92
C SER A 91 11.42 8.38 10.19
N LEU A 92 12.20 7.36 10.54
CA LEU A 92 12.05 6.58 11.77
C LEU A 92 12.18 7.48 13.00
N LYS A 93 13.24 8.30 13.09
CA LYS A 93 13.43 9.27 14.17
C LYS A 93 12.29 10.29 14.24
N ALA A 94 11.75 10.72 13.10
CA ALA A 94 10.65 11.68 13.09
C ALA A 94 9.37 11.14 13.74
N ALA A 95 9.12 9.83 13.62
CA ALA A 95 7.99 9.13 14.20
C ALA A 95 8.26 8.54 15.59
N ASP A 96 9.45 8.68 16.15
CA ASP A 96 9.68 8.31 17.53
C ASP A 96 9.03 9.35 18.47
N PHE A 97 8.03 8.87 19.20
CA PHE A 97 7.33 9.62 20.24
C PHE A 97 7.58 9.06 21.65
N GLY A 98 8.51 8.11 21.81
CA GLY A 98 8.85 7.45 23.07
C GLY A 98 7.98 6.23 23.42
N GLY A 99 7.10 5.78 22.52
CA GLY A 99 6.34 4.53 22.66
C GLY A 99 6.85 3.39 21.77
N GLY A 100 8.02 3.57 21.16
CA GLY A 100 8.53 2.72 20.10
C GLY A 100 7.90 3.02 18.73
N VAL A 101 8.39 2.37 17.68
CA VAL A 101 7.96 2.62 16.31
C VAL A 101 7.80 1.33 15.52
N LEU A 102 6.70 1.24 14.77
CA LEU A 102 6.40 0.16 13.86
C LEU A 102 6.66 0.58 12.40
N SER A 103 7.58 -0.11 11.75
CA SER A 103 7.80 -0.04 10.30
C SER A 103 6.88 -1.02 9.57
N ILE A 104 6.13 -0.54 8.59
CA ILE A 104 5.30 -1.36 7.70
C ILE A 104 5.88 -1.24 6.29
N ILE A 105 6.31 -2.36 5.72
CA ILE A 105 7.12 -2.36 4.50
C ILE A 105 6.52 -3.33 3.50
N GLY A 106 6.39 -2.92 2.24
CA GLY A 106 6.11 -3.86 1.15
C GLY A 106 7.31 -4.79 0.94
N ASN A 107 7.08 -6.06 0.65
CA ASN A 107 8.16 -7.03 0.53
C ASN A 107 8.92 -6.90 -0.80
N TYR A 108 9.80 -5.90 -0.85
CA TYR A 108 10.75 -5.63 -1.93
C TYR A 108 12.16 -5.64 -1.36
N GLY A 109 13.06 -6.43 -1.95
CA GLY A 109 14.37 -6.71 -1.35
C GLY A 109 15.20 -5.46 -1.03
N GLY A 110 15.10 -4.41 -1.85
CA GLY A 110 15.76 -3.13 -1.59
C GLY A 110 15.18 -2.44 -0.35
N ASP A 111 13.86 -2.32 -0.27
CA ASP A 111 13.17 -1.68 0.85
C ASP A 111 13.38 -2.45 2.16
N THR A 112 13.21 -3.78 2.14
CA THR A 112 13.40 -4.63 3.34
C THR A 112 14.83 -4.56 3.87
N MET A 113 15.83 -4.47 2.97
CA MET A 113 17.23 -4.34 3.36
C MET A 113 17.50 -3.00 4.04
N VAL A 114 17.10 -1.89 3.42
CA VAL A 114 17.41 -0.54 3.93
C VAL A 114 16.70 -0.29 5.26
N PHE A 115 15.42 -0.64 5.37
CA PHE A 115 14.68 -0.51 6.64
C PHE A 115 15.21 -1.45 7.72
N GLY A 116 15.60 -2.68 7.38
CA GLY A 116 16.22 -3.60 8.32
C GLY A 116 17.52 -3.03 8.90
N MET A 117 18.40 -2.52 8.04
CA MET A 117 19.63 -1.86 8.47
C MET A 117 19.37 -0.63 9.35
N ALA A 118 18.39 0.21 8.99
CA ALA A 118 18.06 1.39 9.78
C ALA A 118 17.51 1.01 11.17
N ASN A 119 16.64 0.01 11.25
CA ASN A 119 16.13 -0.50 12.51
C ASN A 119 17.27 -1.04 13.41
N ASP A 120 18.22 -1.80 12.85
CA ASP A 120 19.34 -2.35 13.63
C ASP A 120 20.21 -1.24 14.24
N VAL A 121 20.49 -0.18 13.46
CA VAL A 121 21.27 0.97 13.93
C VAL A 121 20.52 1.74 15.02
N LEU A 122 19.23 2.01 14.82
CA LEU A 122 18.44 2.79 15.78
C LEU A 122 18.06 2.00 17.04
N ALA A 123 17.95 0.67 16.94
CA ALA A 123 17.78 -0.19 18.11
C ALA A 123 19.01 -0.13 19.03
N ALA A 124 20.22 -0.03 18.46
CA ALA A 124 21.44 0.18 19.23
C ALA A 124 21.49 1.57 19.92
N GLU A 125 20.71 2.55 19.45
CA GLU A 125 20.53 3.86 20.09
C GLU A 125 19.49 3.85 21.23
N GLY A 126 18.85 2.70 21.52
CA GLY A 126 17.96 2.48 22.67
C GLY A 126 16.48 2.78 22.43
N THR A 127 16.05 2.89 21.17
CA THR A 127 14.62 3.00 20.82
C THR A 127 14.07 1.62 20.44
N ASP A 128 12.84 1.30 20.85
CA ASP A 128 12.18 0.05 20.49
C ASP A 128 11.60 0.14 19.07
N TRP A 129 12.00 -0.79 18.20
CA TRP A 129 11.54 -0.87 16.81
C TRP A 129 10.94 -2.23 16.51
N ALA A 130 9.88 -2.23 15.72
CA ALA A 130 9.29 -3.43 15.15
C ALA A 130 9.09 -3.27 13.66
N THR A 131 9.00 -4.39 12.95
CA THR A 131 8.68 -4.42 11.52
C THR A 131 7.56 -5.39 11.24
N VAL A 132 6.66 -5.00 10.34
CA VAL A 132 5.73 -5.88 9.64
C VAL A 132 6.02 -5.80 8.14
N ILE A 133 6.35 -6.94 7.56
CA ILE A 133 6.54 -7.09 6.11
C ILE A 133 5.21 -7.54 5.51
N VAL A 134 4.72 -6.78 4.52
CA VAL A 134 3.49 -7.09 3.79
C VAL A 134 3.87 -7.87 2.53
N ALA A 135 3.32 -9.08 2.40
CA ALA A 135 3.58 -10.05 1.34
C ALA A 135 2.27 -10.65 0.82
N ASP A 136 1.35 -9.79 0.40
CA ASP A 136 -0.06 -10.13 0.12
C ASP A 136 -0.32 -10.57 -1.33
N ASP A 137 0.61 -10.35 -2.26
CA ASP A 137 0.40 -10.60 -3.69
C ASP A 137 0.51 -12.10 -4.06
N VAL A 138 -0.63 -12.75 -4.24
CA VAL A 138 -0.71 -14.18 -4.55
C VAL A 138 -0.24 -14.53 -5.97
N ALA A 139 -0.11 -13.53 -6.86
CA ALA A 139 0.40 -13.76 -8.21
C ALA A 139 1.93 -13.87 -8.26
N SER A 140 2.61 -13.36 -7.23
CA SER A 140 4.07 -13.21 -7.25
C SER A 140 4.83 -14.44 -6.80
N ALA A 141 4.25 -15.23 -5.89
CA ALA A 141 4.81 -16.50 -5.43
C ALA A 141 3.68 -17.42 -4.92
N PRO A 142 3.84 -18.76 -5.05
CA PRO A 142 2.85 -19.71 -4.58
C PRO A 142 2.79 -19.74 -3.04
N LYS A 143 1.77 -20.39 -2.47
CA LYS A 143 1.48 -20.35 -1.02
C LYS A 143 2.61 -20.92 -0.17
N GLU A 144 3.36 -21.87 -0.71
CA GLU A 144 4.51 -22.51 -0.05
C GLU A 144 5.68 -21.54 0.19
N ASN A 145 5.76 -20.47 -0.61
CA ASN A 145 6.80 -19.43 -0.51
C ASN A 145 6.14 -18.06 -0.27
N ALA A 146 5.05 -18.01 0.50
CA ALA A 146 4.26 -16.81 0.70
C ALA A 146 5.09 -15.63 1.28
N GLU A 147 6.12 -15.91 2.05
CA GLU A 147 7.06 -14.93 2.62
C GLU A 147 7.92 -14.21 1.56
N THR A 148 7.96 -14.72 0.34
CA THR A 148 8.66 -14.10 -0.80
C THR A 148 7.75 -13.28 -1.72
N ARG A 149 6.44 -13.25 -1.42
CA ARG A 149 5.47 -12.50 -2.23
C ARG A 149 5.71 -11.01 -2.15
N ARG A 150 5.43 -10.29 -3.22
CA ARG A 150 5.41 -8.82 -3.25
C ARG A 150 4.38 -8.29 -2.24
N GLY A 151 4.65 -7.11 -1.68
CA GLY A 151 3.69 -6.31 -0.93
C GLY A 151 3.03 -5.26 -1.81
N VAL A 152 1.71 -5.29 -1.95
CA VAL A 152 0.96 -4.43 -2.89
C VAL A 152 -0.19 -3.70 -2.17
N ALA A 153 -1.37 -3.59 -2.79
CA ALA A 153 -2.50 -2.80 -2.28
C ALA A 153 -3.02 -3.25 -0.89
N GLY A 154 -2.69 -4.45 -0.38
CA GLY A 154 -3.00 -4.84 1.00
C GLY A 154 -2.30 -3.99 2.06
N LEU A 155 -1.22 -3.28 1.69
CA LEU A 155 -0.56 -2.26 2.54
C LEU A 155 -1.56 -1.24 3.10
N ILE A 156 -2.61 -0.92 2.35
CA ILE A 156 -3.66 0.02 2.76
C ILE A 156 -4.37 -0.45 4.03
N PHE A 157 -4.67 -1.75 4.13
CA PHE A 157 -5.22 -2.32 5.35
C PHE A 157 -4.20 -2.32 6.49
N ALA A 158 -2.92 -2.62 6.21
CA ALA A 158 -1.88 -2.57 7.23
C ALA A 158 -1.76 -1.18 7.87
N PHE A 159 -1.73 -0.12 7.04
CA PHE A 159 -1.63 1.26 7.52
C PHE A 159 -2.84 1.64 8.36
N LYS A 160 -4.04 1.24 7.91
CA LYS A 160 -5.27 1.54 8.62
C LYS A 160 -5.36 0.84 9.98
N ILE A 161 -4.99 -0.44 10.03
CA ILE A 161 -5.00 -1.23 11.27
C ILE A 161 -3.96 -0.70 12.26
N ALA A 162 -2.72 -0.54 11.81
CA ALA A 162 -1.62 -0.08 12.66
C ALA A 162 -1.83 1.36 13.15
N GLY A 163 -2.21 2.27 12.25
CA GLY A 163 -2.46 3.67 12.58
C GLY A 163 -3.59 3.84 13.59
N ALA A 164 -4.70 3.11 13.42
CA ALA A 164 -5.80 3.10 14.37
C ALA A 164 -5.39 2.53 15.74
N ALA A 165 -4.68 1.41 15.76
CA ALA A 165 -4.19 0.78 16.99
C ALA A 165 -3.23 1.71 17.75
N ALA A 166 -2.31 2.35 17.04
CA ALA A 166 -1.38 3.31 17.60
C ALA A 166 -2.09 4.56 18.14
N GLU A 167 -3.12 5.08 17.45
CA GLU A 167 -3.90 6.20 17.95
C GLU A 167 -4.74 5.85 19.19
N LYS A 168 -5.18 4.59 19.33
CA LYS A 168 -5.81 4.08 20.56
C LYS A 168 -4.82 3.91 21.72
N GLY A 169 -3.52 4.12 21.50
CA GLY A 169 -2.49 4.07 22.55
C GLY A 169 -2.07 2.65 22.94
N LEU A 170 -2.24 1.67 22.03
CA LEU A 170 -1.72 0.32 22.23
C LEU A 170 -0.18 0.33 22.27
N THR A 171 0.41 -0.66 22.94
CA THR A 171 1.88 -0.84 22.98
C THR A 171 2.41 -1.30 21.62
N LEU A 172 3.71 -1.14 21.39
CA LEU A 172 4.36 -1.55 20.14
C LEU A 172 4.07 -3.02 19.78
N GLU A 173 4.13 -3.91 20.78
CA GLU A 173 3.85 -5.34 20.61
C GLU A 173 2.41 -5.59 20.20
N ALA A 174 1.46 -4.87 20.80
CA ALA A 174 0.05 -5.00 20.47
C ALA A 174 -0.27 -4.43 19.08
N VAL A 175 0.31 -3.28 18.70
CA VAL A 175 0.18 -2.71 17.35
C VAL A 175 0.79 -3.65 16.31
N LYS A 176 1.96 -4.22 16.58
CA LYS A 176 2.59 -5.22 15.71
C LYS A 176 1.69 -6.44 15.55
N ALA A 177 1.23 -7.03 16.66
CA ALA A 177 0.45 -8.27 16.65
C ALA A 177 -0.88 -8.14 15.88
N ILE A 178 -1.63 -7.05 16.08
CA ILE A 178 -2.89 -6.84 15.35
C ILE A 178 -2.65 -6.57 13.85
N THR A 179 -1.54 -5.91 13.50
CA THR A 179 -1.15 -5.68 12.10
C THR A 179 -0.72 -6.98 11.42
N GLU A 180 0.08 -7.82 12.09
CA GLU A 180 0.46 -9.15 11.58
C GLU A 180 -0.77 -10.06 11.42
N LYS A 181 -1.71 -10.02 12.38
CA LYS A 181 -2.99 -10.73 12.27
C LYS A 181 -3.77 -10.30 11.03
N ALA A 182 -3.85 -8.99 10.77
CA ALA A 182 -4.51 -8.47 9.58
C ALA A 182 -3.83 -8.96 8.29
N MET A 183 -2.49 -8.89 8.22
CA MET A 183 -1.72 -9.27 7.04
C MET A 183 -1.73 -10.78 6.77
N ALA A 184 -1.72 -11.60 7.82
CA ALA A 184 -1.89 -13.05 7.70
C ALA A 184 -3.20 -13.41 6.99
N GLY A 185 -4.26 -12.62 7.20
CA GLY A 185 -5.57 -12.79 6.58
C GLY A 185 -5.80 -11.97 5.30
N CYS A 186 -4.79 -11.31 4.72
CA CYS A 186 -4.93 -10.42 3.55
C CYS A 186 -4.28 -11.00 2.30
N ARG A 187 -4.98 -10.97 1.16
CA ARG A 187 -4.48 -11.41 -0.14
C ARG A 187 -4.85 -10.41 -1.23
N SER A 188 -3.95 -10.25 -2.20
CA SER A 188 -4.12 -9.32 -3.31
C SER A 188 -3.69 -9.90 -4.65
N MET A 189 -4.28 -9.37 -5.73
CA MET A 189 -3.90 -9.64 -7.11
C MET A 189 -4.23 -8.44 -7.99
N GLY A 190 -3.36 -8.15 -8.97
CA GLY A 190 -3.57 -7.09 -9.97
C GLY A 190 -3.87 -7.63 -11.36
N VAL A 191 -4.42 -6.77 -12.21
CA VAL A 191 -4.52 -6.96 -13.66
C VAL A 191 -4.20 -5.63 -14.34
N ALA A 192 -3.34 -5.66 -15.36
CA ALA A 192 -2.94 -4.48 -16.11
C ALA A 192 -3.42 -4.53 -17.56
N LEU A 193 -3.84 -3.36 -18.05
CA LEU A 193 -4.28 -3.11 -19.42
C LEU A 193 -3.22 -2.34 -20.21
N SER A 194 -2.38 -1.56 -19.53
CA SER A 194 -1.22 -0.87 -20.14
C SER A 194 -0.13 -0.62 -19.11
N GLY A 195 1.11 -0.44 -19.56
CA GLY A 195 2.19 0.05 -18.70
C GLY A 195 2.06 1.54 -18.38
N CYS A 196 2.89 2.01 -17.46
CA CYS A 196 3.12 3.43 -17.22
C CYS A 196 4.50 3.82 -17.76
N THR A 197 4.75 5.11 -17.95
CA THR A 197 6.07 5.62 -18.33
C THR A 197 6.76 6.21 -17.09
N VAL A 198 7.96 5.74 -16.77
CA VAL A 198 8.78 6.36 -15.71
C VAL A 198 9.40 7.65 -16.27
N PRO A 199 9.25 8.81 -15.60
CA PRO A 199 9.71 10.11 -16.12
C PRO A 199 11.18 10.09 -16.55
N GLN A 200 12.07 9.54 -15.72
CA GLN A 200 13.51 9.47 -16.00
C GLN A 200 13.85 8.50 -17.12
N ALA A 201 13.09 7.42 -17.28
CA ALA A 201 13.37 6.40 -18.29
C ALA A 201 12.91 6.81 -19.70
N GLY A 202 11.88 7.67 -19.83
CA GLY A 202 11.40 8.12 -21.14
C GLY A 202 10.42 7.17 -21.83
N GLU A 203 10.40 5.89 -21.42
CA GLU A 203 9.71 4.79 -22.09
C GLU A 203 8.76 4.00 -21.16
N PRO A 204 7.77 3.28 -21.71
CA PRO A 204 6.86 2.44 -20.92
C PRO A 204 7.58 1.32 -20.18
N THR A 205 7.15 0.99 -18.97
CA THR A 205 7.68 -0.14 -18.18
C THR A 205 7.49 -1.49 -18.88
N PHE A 206 6.43 -1.62 -19.67
CA PHE A 206 6.20 -2.71 -20.62
C PHE A 206 5.18 -2.27 -21.68
N VAL A 207 5.07 -3.07 -22.74
CA VAL A 207 4.10 -2.87 -23.83
C VAL A 207 3.26 -4.13 -23.99
N LEU A 208 1.94 -3.93 -24.15
CA LEU A 208 0.98 -4.96 -24.50
C LEU A 208 0.38 -4.63 -25.88
N ASP A 209 -0.07 -5.67 -26.59
CA ASP A 209 -0.87 -5.46 -27.79
C ASP A 209 -2.21 -4.79 -27.43
N ALA A 210 -2.84 -4.14 -28.41
CA ALA A 210 -4.02 -3.29 -28.19
C ALA A 210 -5.19 -3.97 -27.44
N ASN A 211 -5.35 -5.28 -27.58
CA ASN A 211 -6.40 -6.07 -26.92
C ASN A 211 -5.84 -7.03 -25.87
N SER A 212 -4.62 -6.83 -25.39
CA SER A 212 -3.96 -7.72 -24.45
C SER A 212 -3.95 -7.16 -23.03
N ILE A 213 -4.05 -8.04 -22.05
CA ILE A 213 -3.90 -7.74 -20.62
C ILE A 213 -2.77 -8.58 -20.02
N GLU A 214 -2.31 -8.18 -18.84
CA GLU A 214 -1.41 -8.97 -18.02
C GLU A 214 -2.01 -9.21 -16.62
N MET A 215 -2.33 -10.47 -16.32
CA MET A 215 -2.89 -10.89 -15.04
C MET A 215 -1.77 -11.13 -14.03
N GLY A 216 -1.91 -10.62 -12.81
CA GLY A 216 -0.96 -10.81 -11.72
C GLY A 216 0.28 -9.93 -11.79
N MET A 217 0.25 -8.85 -12.58
CA MET A 217 1.37 -7.94 -12.70
C MET A 217 1.62 -7.14 -11.41
N GLY A 218 2.88 -6.87 -11.10
CA GLY A 218 3.27 -6.07 -9.93
C GLY A 218 3.13 -4.56 -10.15
N ILE A 219 3.23 -3.80 -9.07
CA ILE A 219 3.06 -2.33 -9.07
C ILE A 219 4.20 -1.56 -9.74
N HIS A 220 5.33 -2.21 -10.06
CA HIS A 220 6.42 -1.60 -10.82
C HIS A 220 6.49 -2.14 -12.26
N GLY A 221 5.50 -2.93 -12.70
CA GLY A 221 5.48 -3.58 -14.02
C GLY A 221 6.20 -4.92 -14.07
N GLU A 222 6.45 -5.55 -12.91
CA GLU A 222 7.02 -6.89 -12.85
C GLU A 222 6.05 -7.91 -13.46
N LYS A 223 6.60 -8.89 -14.19
CA LYS A 223 5.83 -9.90 -14.93
C LYS A 223 4.74 -10.55 -14.07
N GLY A 224 3.58 -10.73 -14.68
CA GLY A 224 2.45 -11.44 -14.10
C GLY A 224 2.44 -12.94 -14.37
N LEU A 225 1.31 -13.55 -14.06
CA LEU A 225 1.03 -14.96 -14.27
C LEU A 225 0.87 -15.31 -15.75
N TRP A 226 0.15 -14.46 -16.49
CA TRP A 226 -0.10 -14.69 -17.92
C TRP A 226 -0.45 -13.39 -18.65
N ARG A 227 -0.18 -13.38 -19.96
CA ARG A 227 -0.62 -12.36 -20.91
C ARG A 227 -1.55 -12.98 -21.94
N GLY A 228 -2.59 -12.25 -22.34
CA GLY A 228 -3.56 -12.75 -23.29
C GLY A 228 -4.62 -11.71 -23.62
N ALA A 229 -5.60 -12.10 -24.44
CA ALA A 229 -6.66 -11.20 -24.84
C ALA A 229 -7.50 -10.72 -23.62
N LEU A 230 -7.91 -9.45 -23.67
CA LEU A 230 -8.88 -8.87 -22.74
C LEU A 230 -10.16 -9.69 -22.78
N LYS A 231 -10.60 -10.12 -21.59
CA LYS A 231 -11.85 -10.83 -21.38
C LYS A 231 -12.91 -9.88 -20.82
N PRO A 232 -14.20 -10.25 -20.88
CA PRO A 232 -15.23 -9.58 -20.11
C PRO A 232 -14.82 -9.46 -18.63
N VAL A 233 -15.09 -8.30 -18.02
CA VAL A 233 -14.72 -8.00 -16.63
C VAL A 233 -15.25 -9.04 -15.64
N ASP A 234 -16.38 -9.67 -15.93
CA ASP A 234 -16.95 -10.71 -15.07
C ASP A 234 -16.08 -11.97 -15.01
N GLU A 235 -15.39 -12.32 -16.10
CA GLU A 235 -14.43 -13.43 -16.15
C GLU A 235 -13.12 -13.07 -15.44
N ILE A 236 -12.67 -11.82 -15.58
CA ILE A 236 -11.50 -11.29 -14.88
C ILE A 236 -11.75 -11.34 -13.36
N ALA A 237 -12.90 -10.85 -12.91
CA ALA A 237 -13.31 -10.87 -11.51
C ALA A 237 -13.40 -12.30 -10.96
N ALA A 238 -13.96 -13.23 -11.75
CA ALA A 238 -14.06 -14.64 -11.38
C ALA A 238 -12.68 -15.26 -11.11
N GLU A 239 -11.72 -15.05 -12.01
CA GLU A 239 -10.35 -15.57 -11.84
C GLU A 239 -9.67 -14.94 -10.61
N MET A 240 -9.79 -13.62 -10.41
CA MET A 240 -9.19 -12.95 -9.25
C MET A 240 -9.78 -13.48 -7.94
N VAL A 241 -11.11 -13.56 -7.83
CA VAL A 241 -11.78 -14.06 -6.62
C VAL A 241 -11.43 -15.53 -6.37
N GLU A 242 -11.44 -16.38 -7.39
CA GLU A 242 -11.09 -17.80 -7.27
C GLU A 242 -9.68 -17.97 -6.68
N ARG A 243 -8.68 -17.28 -7.24
CA ARG A 243 -7.29 -17.38 -6.79
C ARG A 243 -7.12 -16.85 -5.37
N LEU A 244 -7.74 -15.72 -5.04
CA LEU A 244 -7.65 -15.13 -3.71
C LEU A 244 -8.31 -16.01 -2.65
N LEU A 245 -9.49 -16.58 -2.93
CA LEU A 245 -10.17 -17.49 -2.01
C LEU A 245 -9.46 -18.82 -1.86
N ALA A 246 -8.88 -19.37 -2.92
CA ALA A 246 -8.08 -20.59 -2.88
C ALA A 246 -6.83 -20.43 -1.99
N ASP A 247 -6.23 -19.24 -1.97
CA ASP A 247 -5.07 -18.97 -1.12
C ASP A 247 -5.47 -18.66 0.34
N LEU A 248 -6.50 -17.82 0.53
CA LEU A 248 -6.92 -17.33 1.84
C LEU A 248 -7.69 -18.38 2.66
N GLU A 249 -8.50 -19.22 2.00
CA GLU A 249 -9.35 -20.25 2.63
C GLU A 249 -10.21 -19.70 3.79
N PRO A 250 -11.01 -18.63 3.57
CA PRO A 250 -11.78 -18.02 4.64
C PRO A 250 -12.85 -18.98 5.19
N LYS A 251 -13.16 -18.83 6.48
CA LYS A 251 -14.23 -19.61 7.11
C LYS A 251 -15.58 -19.32 6.43
N LYS A 252 -16.37 -20.37 6.19
CA LYS A 252 -17.74 -20.23 5.69
C LYS A 252 -18.58 -19.33 6.59
N GLY A 253 -19.35 -18.40 6.02
CA GLY A 253 -20.06 -17.36 6.77
C GLY A 253 -19.14 -16.25 7.29
N GLY A 254 -17.87 -16.23 6.88
CA GLY A 254 -16.90 -15.22 7.27
C GLY A 254 -17.20 -13.84 6.70
N ARG A 255 -16.57 -12.84 7.30
CA ARG A 255 -16.63 -11.43 6.88
C ARG A 255 -15.32 -11.04 6.24
N LEU A 256 -15.39 -10.22 5.19
CA LEU A 256 -14.24 -9.70 4.48
C LEU A 256 -14.24 -8.18 4.46
N ALA A 257 -13.04 -7.58 4.54
CA ALA A 257 -12.77 -6.27 3.99
C ALA A 257 -12.31 -6.42 2.53
N VAL A 258 -12.82 -5.57 1.63
CA VAL A 258 -12.54 -5.65 0.19
C VAL A 258 -12.02 -4.31 -0.31
N LEU A 259 -10.93 -4.32 -1.07
CA LEU A 259 -10.41 -3.14 -1.76
C LEU A 259 -10.36 -3.43 -3.26
N VAL A 260 -11.12 -2.67 -4.05
CA VAL A 260 -10.99 -2.60 -5.51
C VAL A 260 -10.25 -1.32 -5.85
N ASN A 261 -8.98 -1.49 -6.21
CA ASN A 261 -8.03 -0.40 -6.39
C ASN A 261 -7.74 -0.15 -7.87
N SER A 262 -7.69 1.10 -8.29
CA SER A 262 -7.15 1.49 -9.60
C SER A 262 -5.62 1.55 -9.55
N LEU A 263 -4.98 1.02 -10.58
CA LEU A 263 -3.54 1.16 -10.77
C LEU A 263 -3.15 2.54 -11.33
N GLY A 264 -4.11 3.42 -11.61
CA GLY A 264 -3.83 4.76 -12.12
C GLY A 264 -4.91 5.27 -13.06
N ALA A 265 -4.82 4.89 -14.33
CA ALA A 265 -5.67 5.44 -15.38
C ALA A 265 -7.05 4.78 -15.51
N THR A 266 -7.35 3.73 -14.75
CA THR A 266 -8.67 3.08 -14.78
C THR A 266 -9.73 4.00 -14.14
N PRO A 267 -10.79 4.36 -14.89
CA PRO A 267 -11.93 5.15 -14.41
C PRO A 267 -12.69 4.51 -13.24
N LEU A 268 -13.33 5.35 -12.42
CA LEU A 268 -14.02 4.90 -11.20
C LEU A 268 -15.25 4.03 -11.51
N ASP A 269 -15.96 4.32 -12.59
CA ASP A 269 -17.09 3.53 -13.09
C ASP A 269 -16.67 2.11 -13.46
N GLU A 270 -15.51 1.92 -14.11
CA GLU A 270 -14.96 0.59 -14.38
C GLU A 270 -14.67 -0.18 -13.09
N LEU A 271 -14.15 0.49 -12.05
CA LEU A 271 -13.92 -0.14 -10.74
C LEU A 271 -15.23 -0.58 -10.07
N TYR A 272 -16.31 0.21 -10.19
CA TYR A 272 -17.61 -0.20 -9.65
C TYR A 272 -18.23 -1.36 -10.43
N ILE A 273 -18.01 -1.44 -11.74
CA ILE A 273 -18.40 -2.61 -12.54
C ILE A 273 -17.66 -3.86 -12.06
N LEU A 274 -16.36 -3.76 -11.81
CA LEU A 274 -15.56 -4.85 -11.23
C LEU A 274 -16.06 -5.22 -9.82
N TYR A 275 -16.25 -4.24 -8.95
CA TYR A 275 -16.72 -4.46 -7.58
C TYR A 275 -18.09 -5.15 -7.53
N ARG A 276 -19.03 -4.77 -8.40
CA ARG A 276 -20.33 -5.46 -8.53
C ARG A 276 -20.14 -6.96 -8.67
N LYS A 277 -19.26 -7.38 -9.60
CA LYS A 277 -19.06 -8.81 -9.82
C LYS A 277 -18.34 -9.49 -8.65
N VAL A 278 -17.34 -8.82 -8.07
CA VAL A 278 -16.64 -9.32 -6.88
C VAL A 278 -17.63 -9.58 -5.74
N ALA A 279 -18.52 -8.63 -5.45
CA ALA A 279 -19.53 -8.77 -4.39
C ALA A 279 -20.48 -9.95 -4.65
N GLU A 280 -20.97 -10.13 -5.89
CA GLU A 280 -21.81 -11.28 -6.28
C GLU A 280 -21.09 -12.62 -6.05
N LEU A 281 -19.81 -12.71 -6.41
CA LEU A 281 -19.03 -13.94 -6.29
C LEU A 281 -18.73 -14.28 -4.82
N LEU A 282 -18.43 -13.28 -3.99
CA LEU A 282 -18.20 -13.47 -2.56
C LEU A 282 -19.49 -13.91 -1.83
N ASP A 283 -20.63 -13.30 -2.16
CA ASP A 283 -21.94 -13.70 -1.63
C ASP A 283 -22.30 -15.15 -2.02
N ALA A 284 -22.08 -15.52 -3.29
CA ALA A 284 -22.27 -16.89 -3.76
C ALA A 284 -21.34 -17.91 -3.06
N ALA A 285 -20.16 -17.47 -2.62
CA ALA A 285 -19.24 -18.28 -1.80
C ALA A 285 -19.65 -18.35 -0.31
N GLY A 286 -20.74 -17.69 0.09
CA GLY A 286 -21.23 -17.63 1.47
C GLY A 286 -20.38 -16.74 2.37
N LEU A 287 -19.77 -15.69 1.81
CA LEU A 287 -18.96 -14.70 2.51
C LEU A 287 -19.66 -13.33 2.43
N SER A 288 -19.52 -12.53 3.48
CA SER A 288 -20.11 -11.18 3.53
C SER A 288 -19.05 -10.10 3.48
N VAL A 289 -19.29 -9.04 2.73
CA VAL A 289 -18.40 -7.86 2.70
C VAL A 289 -18.81 -6.92 3.84
N ALA A 290 -17.96 -6.81 4.86
CA ALA A 290 -18.20 -5.99 6.04
C ALA A 290 -17.53 -4.61 5.98
N TYR A 291 -16.56 -4.43 5.07
CA TYR A 291 -15.88 -3.17 4.81
C TYR A 291 -15.45 -3.13 3.34
N SER A 292 -15.57 -1.98 2.68
CA SER A 292 -15.21 -1.86 1.26
C SER A 292 -14.56 -0.53 0.92
N LEU A 293 -13.56 -0.58 0.05
CA LEU A 293 -12.91 0.57 -0.56
C LEU A 293 -12.89 0.40 -2.07
N VAL A 294 -13.27 1.45 -2.82
CA VAL A 294 -13.24 1.46 -4.30
C VAL A 294 -12.63 2.78 -4.76
N GLY A 295 -11.55 2.74 -5.55
CA GLY A 295 -10.88 3.95 -6.03
C GLY A 295 -9.36 3.85 -6.16
N HIS A 296 -8.67 4.98 -6.13
CA HIS A 296 -7.21 5.08 -6.24
C HIS A 296 -6.57 5.08 -4.86
N TYR A 297 -6.02 3.94 -4.43
CA TYR A 297 -5.37 3.79 -3.13
C TYR A 297 -3.87 3.47 -3.25
N ALA A 298 -3.52 2.55 -4.14
CA ALA A 298 -2.15 2.16 -4.44
C ALA A 298 -1.97 2.14 -5.96
N THR A 299 -1.52 3.27 -6.52
CA THR A 299 -1.40 3.42 -7.97
C THR A 299 -0.03 2.98 -8.48
N SER A 300 0.15 3.00 -9.78
CA SER A 300 1.42 2.90 -10.50
C SER A 300 1.39 3.95 -11.61
N MET A 301 1.44 5.23 -11.21
CA MET A 301 1.30 6.38 -12.10
C MET A 301 0.05 6.29 -13.00
N GLU A 302 0.19 6.39 -14.33
CA GLU A 302 -0.89 6.28 -15.31
C GLU A 302 -1.16 4.85 -15.80
N MET A 303 -0.69 3.82 -15.09
CA MET A 303 -0.99 2.42 -15.44
C MET A 303 -2.51 2.21 -15.48
N ALA A 304 -3.04 1.76 -16.61
CA ALA A 304 -4.43 1.32 -16.69
C ALA A 304 -4.51 -0.12 -16.19
N GLY A 305 -5.43 -0.38 -15.28
CA GLY A 305 -5.60 -1.66 -14.61
C GLY A 305 -6.22 -1.51 -13.23
N ALA A 306 -6.48 -2.64 -12.59
CA ALA A 306 -7.05 -2.69 -11.25
C ALA A 306 -6.37 -3.77 -10.41
N SER A 307 -6.46 -3.65 -9.09
CA SER A 307 -6.16 -4.73 -8.17
C SER A 307 -7.33 -4.99 -7.23
N LEU A 308 -7.42 -6.23 -6.77
CA LEU A 308 -8.37 -6.68 -5.77
C LEU A 308 -7.57 -7.16 -4.57
N SER A 309 -7.87 -6.59 -3.40
CA SER A 309 -7.42 -7.09 -2.11
C SER A 309 -8.61 -7.55 -1.29
N ILE A 310 -8.49 -8.71 -0.66
CA ILE A 310 -9.47 -9.22 0.32
C ILE A 310 -8.76 -9.52 1.63
N MET A 311 -9.39 -9.18 2.75
CA MET A 311 -8.87 -9.47 4.08
C MET A 311 -9.96 -10.09 4.95
N ALA A 312 -9.70 -11.25 5.54
CA ALA A 312 -10.59 -11.83 6.54
C ALA A 312 -10.62 -10.95 7.79
N VAL A 313 -11.82 -10.63 8.28
CA VAL A 313 -12.01 -9.72 9.42
C VAL A 313 -12.88 -10.31 10.51
N ASP A 314 -12.51 -9.99 11.75
CA ASP A 314 -13.33 -10.14 12.94
C ASP A 314 -13.70 -8.77 13.51
N ASP A 315 -14.36 -8.74 14.68
CA ASP A 315 -14.84 -7.49 15.28
C ASP A 315 -13.69 -6.56 15.68
N GLU A 316 -12.55 -7.12 16.08
CA GLU A 316 -11.36 -6.35 16.44
C GLU A 316 -10.76 -5.64 15.22
N LEU A 317 -10.60 -6.35 14.10
CA LEU A 317 -10.11 -5.75 12.87
C LEU A 317 -11.11 -4.74 12.28
N LEU A 318 -12.42 -5.02 12.38
CA LEU A 318 -13.46 -4.07 11.93
C LEU A 318 -13.48 -2.80 12.78
N ASP A 319 -13.26 -2.87 14.08
CA ASP A 319 -13.15 -1.69 14.95
C ASP A 319 -11.94 -0.82 14.54
N MET A 320 -10.81 -1.42 14.19
CA MET A 320 -9.66 -0.67 13.65
C MET A 320 -9.95 -0.07 12.27
N LEU A 321 -10.60 -0.80 11.36
CA LEU A 321 -10.97 -0.30 10.04
C LEU A 321 -11.94 0.89 10.13
N ASN A 322 -12.90 0.85 11.05
CA ASN A 322 -13.88 1.92 11.24
C ASN A 322 -13.37 3.11 12.07
N ALA A 323 -12.18 3.02 12.67
CA ALA A 323 -11.62 4.12 13.44
C ALA A 323 -11.40 5.37 12.57
N PRO A 324 -11.54 6.59 13.11
CA PRO A 324 -11.37 7.84 12.35
C PRO A 324 -9.98 7.98 11.71
N VAL A 325 -9.93 8.69 10.59
CA VAL A 325 -8.70 9.07 9.90
C VAL A 325 -8.76 10.56 9.54
N LYS A 326 -7.65 11.27 9.72
CA LYS A 326 -7.47 12.64 9.24
C LYS A 326 -6.24 12.71 8.35
N CYS A 327 -6.47 12.49 7.06
CA CYS A 327 -5.44 12.44 6.03
C CYS A 327 -6.03 12.96 4.71
N PRO A 328 -5.39 13.94 4.01
CA PRO A 328 -5.96 14.55 2.81
C PRO A 328 -6.25 13.58 1.66
N LEU A 329 -5.46 12.50 1.56
CA LEU A 329 -5.58 11.52 0.47
C LEU A 329 -6.22 10.20 0.90
N TRP A 330 -6.74 10.13 2.13
CA TRP A 330 -7.59 9.02 2.55
C TRP A 330 -9.05 9.31 2.20
N ARG A 331 -9.70 8.34 1.54
CA ARG A 331 -11.13 8.35 1.27
C ARG A 331 -11.67 7.00 1.73
N ALA A 332 -12.69 6.98 2.57
CA ALA A 332 -13.39 5.78 3.03
C ALA A 332 -14.89 6.05 2.96
#